data_AF-A0A9D7YD73-F1
#
_entry.id   AF-A0A9D7YD73-F1
#
_cell.length_a   1.000
_cell.length_b   1.000
_cell.length_c   1.000
_cell.angle_alpha   90.00
_cell.angle_beta   90.00
_cell.angle_gamma   90.00
#
_symmetry.space_group_name_H-M   'P 1'
#
loop_
_entity.id
_entity.type
_entity.pdbx_description
1 polymer ?
#
loop_
_entity_poly.entity_id
_entity_poly.type
_entity_poly.pdbx_seq_one_letter_code
_entity_poly.pdbx_strand_id
1 'polypeptide(L)'
;MRLALLAVLLPSLALANVFTLDATDETLEVTTSSASAIDVAVSYTDSTPAYASQTTQVTSATTTTIVAAPGAGVSRAVASVSICVTGATANVVTVKHDKAGTERVLGRASLTTGECYQADNDGRWRALNSSGVMKTAGTPGIIGGRSYVWSLTATATDAAGYSYGFFKDAGRPGAYSLGTPGLNGVVTDCSVVGTAGSGGSLSLGAQKFVNASSGTLWLSSVTLTSAAVGTYMLIDALWYNTGLVVTTTTAQAITTPTLPARDANGSSNGEGVELALYTTTANTNAAVIATTSAIYTDSDGNSPNTASFFGAVGFQAPATPVIGTWMPFNWAAGDTGIRALASITLGTSYGAGGLTAMLYRPIATVGVSVANTPTTYVPDVSVPLYAGSCLLWVAIGNPATTAPVITAATVQVVER
;
A
#
# COMPACT_ATOMS: atom_id res chain seq x y z
N MET A 1 -35.40 32.90 65.30
CA MET A 1 -34.05 32.86 64.66
C MET A 1 -33.93 31.54 63.92
N ARG A 2 -33.97 31.62 62.59
CA ARG A 2 -33.51 30.65 61.56
C ARG A 2 -34.08 29.22 61.53
N LEU A 3 -35.06 29.09 60.64
CA LEU A 3 -35.20 28.03 59.62
C LEU A 3 -33.86 27.41 59.21
N ALA A 4 -33.78 26.08 59.17
CA ALA A 4 -32.83 25.35 58.33
C ALA A 4 -33.58 24.25 57.58
N LEU A 5 -34.07 24.64 56.41
CA LEU A 5 -34.60 23.79 55.35
C LEU A 5 -33.43 22.95 54.82
N LEU A 6 -33.36 21.66 55.16
CA LEU A 6 -32.44 20.73 54.52
C LEU A 6 -33.05 20.32 53.17
N ALA A 7 -32.94 21.21 52.18
CA ALA A 7 -33.16 20.87 50.79
C ALA A 7 -32.10 19.85 50.39
N VAL A 8 -32.48 18.58 50.33
CA VAL A 8 -31.70 17.54 49.66
C VAL A 8 -31.66 17.93 48.18
N LEU A 9 -30.62 18.65 47.78
CA LEU A 9 -30.14 18.66 46.40
C LEU A 9 -29.77 17.20 46.10
N LEU A 10 -30.73 16.42 45.57
CA LEU A 10 -30.36 15.37 44.64
C LEU A 10 -29.67 16.10 43.48
N PRO A 11 -28.37 15.91 43.22
CA PRO A 11 -27.86 16.28 41.92
C PRO A 11 -28.72 15.52 40.92
N SER A 12 -29.25 16.22 39.93
CA SER A 12 -29.82 15.59 38.74
C SER A 12 -28.75 14.68 38.18
N LEU A 13 -28.77 13.40 38.56
CA LEU A 13 -28.07 12.35 37.85
C LEU A 13 -28.66 12.44 36.45
N ALA A 14 -27.94 13.06 35.53
CA ALA A 14 -28.21 12.93 34.12
C ALA A 14 -28.20 11.41 33.89
N LEU A 15 -29.38 10.81 33.72
CA LEU A 15 -29.45 9.42 33.29
C LEU A 15 -28.66 9.38 31.99
N ALA A 16 -27.61 8.57 31.96
CA ALA A 16 -26.94 8.30 30.71
C ALA A 16 -27.99 7.59 29.82
N ASN A 17 -28.31 8.20 28.68
CA ASN A 17 -29.36 7.74 27.77
C ASN A 17 -28.96 8.06 26.33
N VAL A 18 -29.54 7.36 25.37
CA VAL A 18 -29.33 7.56 23.93
C VAL A 18 -29.75 8.97 23.53
N PHE A 19 -30.97 9.35 23.92
CA PHE A 19 -31.58 10.65 23.65
C PHE A 19 -32.79 10.88 24.57
N THR A 20 -33.12 12.14 24.87
CA THR A 20 -34.27 12.51 25.70
C THR A 20 -35.33 13.18 24.83
N LEU A 21 -36.58 12.72 24.93
CA LEU A 21 -37.75 13.41 24.38
C LEU A 21 -38.43 14.15 25.54
N ASP A 22 -38.55 15.48 25.48
CA ASP A 22 -39.03 16.31 26.58
C ASP A 22 -40.33 17.08 26.31
N ALA A 23 -40.88 16.93 25.11
CA ALA A 23 -42.10 17.61 24.69
C ALA A 23 -43.08 16.69 23.94
N THR A 24 -44.34 17.09 23.88
CA THR A 24 -45.45 16.31 23.28
C THR A 24 -45.41 16.21 21.76
N ASP A 25 -44.43 16.87 21.13
CA ASP A 25 -44.21 16.96 19.69
C ASP A 25 -42.84 16.41 19.28
N GLU A 26 -42.17 15.65 20.17
CA GLU A 26 -40.88 15.03 19.92
C GLU A 26 -41.00 13.53 19.71
N THR A 27 -40.46 13.00 18.61
CA THR A 27 -40.45 11.57 18.30
C THR A 27 -39.05 11.08 17.94
N LEU A 28 -38.82 9.78 18.12
CA LEU A 28 -37.65 9.10 17.57
C LEU A 28 -38.08 8.28 16.36
N GLU A 29 -37.37 8.44 15.25
CA GLU A 29 -37.75 7.86 13.98
C GLU A 29 -36.57 7.14 13.32
N VAL A 30 -36.87 6.14 12.49
CA VAL A 30 -35.91 5.49 11.61
C VAL A 30 -36.37 5.63 10.17
N THR A 31 -35.48 6.14 9.31
CA THR A 31 -35.66 6.12 7.86
C THR A 31 -34.82 5.00 7.25
N THR A 32 -35.42 4.21 6.38
CA THR A 32 -34.78 3.11 5.67
C THR A 32 -34.70 3.42 4.17
N SER A 33 -33.59 3.09 3.52
CA SER A 33 -33.32 3.40 2.11
C SER A 33 -33.99 2.45 1.10
N SER A 34 -34.40 1.25 1.54
CA SER A 34 -34.95 0.20 0.70
C SER A 34 -35.98 -0.63 1.47
N ALA A 35 -36.84 -1.38 0.77
CA ALA A 35 -37.76 -2.32 1.40
C ALA A 35 -36.99 -3.59 1.81
N SER A 36 -37.01 -3.90 3.11
CA SER A 36 -36.38 -5.07 3.72
C SER A 36 -37.01 -5.29 5.10
N ALA A 37 -37.02 -6.51 5.63
CA ALA A 37 -37.42 -6.73 7.02
C ALA A 37 -36.31 -6.19 7.95
N ILE A 38 -36.67 -5.20 8.77
CA ILE A 38 -35.76 -4.58 9.73
C ILE A 38 -36.44 -4.60 11.09
N ASP A 39 -35.87 -5.36 12.01
CA ASP A 39 -36.38 -5.46 13.37
C ASP A 39 -35.78 -4.34 14.22
N VAL A 40 -36.65 -3.54 14.82
CA VAL A 40 -36.29 -2.44 15.71
C VAL A 40 -36.77 -2.77 17.12
N ALA A 41 -35.88 -2.68 18.09
CA ALA A 41 -36.19 -2.80 19.51
C ALA A 41 -35.69 -1.55 20.23
N VAL A 42 -36.56 -0.94 21.04
CA VAL A 42 -36.24 0.26 21.83
C VAL A 42 -36.64 0.04 23.27
N SER A 43 -35.81 0.47 24.21
CA SER A 43 -36.16 0.57 25.62
C SER A 43 -36.08 2.02 26.09
N TYR A 44 -36.99 2.44 26.96
CA TYR A 44 -37.02 3.79 27.50
C TYR A 44 -37.63 3.81 28.91
N THR A 45 -37.37 4.89 29.64
CA THR A 45 -38.04 5.22 30.89
C THR A 45 -38.62 6.62 30.82
N ASP A 46 -39.80 6.79 31.38
CA ASP A 46 -40.41 8.11 31.55
C ASP A 46 -39.98 8.74 32.88
N SER A 47 -40.14 10.06 33.01
CA SER A 47 -39.86 10.82 34.24
C SER A 47 -40.81 10.44 35.38
N THR A 48 -41.92 9.78 35.05
CA THR A 48 -42.67 8.93 35.98
C THR A 48 -42.11 7.51 35.86
N PRO A 49 -41.59 6.90 36.95
CA PRO A 49 -40.77 5.69 36.87
C PRO A 49 -41.56 4.49 36.35
N ALA A 50 -41.58 4.34 35.03
CA ALA A 50 -42.15 3.26 34.27
C ALA A 50 -41.15 2.89 33.17
N TYR A 51 -40.56 1.70 33.31
CA TYR A 51 -39.74 1.12 32.26
C TYR A 51 -40.65 0.54 31.18
N ALA A 52 -40.34 0.84 29.92
CA ALA A 52 -41.07 0.32 28.78
C ALA A 52 -40.11 -0.14 27.68
N SER A 53 -40.58 -1.08 26.88
CA SER A 53 -39.89 -1.57 25.70
C SER A 53 -40.87 -1.68 24.53
N GLN A 54 -40.42 -1.33 23.34
CA GLN A 54 -41.18 -1.46 22.10
C GLN A 54 -40.37 -2.25 21.07
N THR A 55 -41.04 -3.13 20.33
CA THR A 55 -40.47 -3.84 19.18
C THR A 55 -41.35 -3.62 17.96
N THR A 56 -40.76 -3.21 16.85
CA THR A 56 -41.46 -2.91 15.59
C THR A 56 -40.65 -3.49 14.44
N GLN A 57 -41.31 -4.08 13.46
CA GLN A 57 -40.68 -4.48 12.19
C GLN A 57 -41.00 -3.44 11.11
N VAL A 58 -39.96 -2.85 10.51
CA VAL A 58 -40.08 -1.97 9.34
C VAL A 58 -39.88 -2.83 8.10
N THR A 59 -40.79 -2.76 7.14
CA THR A 59 -40.74 -3.56 5.90
C THR A 59 -40.67 -2.71 4.61
N SER A 60 -40.94 -1.41 4.70
CA SER A 60 -40.95 -0.46 3.57
C SER A 60 -39.81 0.55 3.67
N ALA A 61 -39.43 1.14 2.53
CA ALA A 61 -38.44 2.22 2.42
C ALA A 61 -39.06 3.58 2.83
N THR A 62 -39.36 3.74 4.12
CA THR A 62 -40.10 4.90 4.65
C THR A 62 -39.48 5.37 5.97
N THR A 63 -39.84 6.57 6.40
CA THR A 63 -39.65 6.98 7.80
C THR A 63 -40.71 6.32 8.66
N THR A 64 -40.28 5.68 9.75
CA THR A 64 -41.16 5.02 10.72
C THR A 64 -40.84 5.54 12.11
N THR A 65 -41.86 5.99 12.84
CA THR A 65 -41.72 6.37 14.25
C THR A 65 -41.47 5.13 15.10
N ILE A 66 -40.35 5.11 15.81
CA ILE A 66 -39.90 3.99 16.67
C ILE A 66 -40.01 4.29 18.16
N VAL A 67 -40.22 5.56 18.52
CA VAL A 67 -40.69 5.99 19.85
C VAL A 67 -41.64 7.16 19.65
N ALA A 68 -42.87 7.02 20.13
CA ALA A 68 -43.86 8.09 20.10
C ALA A 68 -43.52 9.21 21.09
N ALA A 69 -44.15 10.37 20.93
CA ALA A 69 -43.98 11.49 21.85
C ALA A 69 -44.45 11.16 23.28
N PRO A 70 -43.80 11.71 24.31
CA PRO A 70 -44.28 11.62 25.68
C PRO A 70 -45.57 12.43 25.88
N GLY A 71 -46.32 12.10 26.94
CA GLY A 71 -47.48 12.89 27.36
C GLY A 71 -47.07 14.24 27.96
N ALA A 72 -48.02 15.17 28.08
CA ALA A 72 -47.76 16.49 28.65
C ALA A 72 -47.20 16.39 30.08
N GLY A 73 -46.08 17.07 30.35
CA GLY A 73 -45.40 17.04 31.65
C GLY A 73 -44.54 15.79 31.89
N VAL A 74 -44.35 14.94 30.89
CA VAL A 74 -43.50 13.75 30.94
C VAL A 74 -42.28 13.95 30.04
N SER A 75 -41.10 13.58 30.53
CA SER A 75 -39.89 13.43 29.71
C SER A 75 -39.56 11.95 29.57
N ARG A 76 -39.09 11.52 28.40
CA ARG A 76 -38.77 10.14 28.07
C ARG A 76 -37.28 10.00 27.77
N ALA A 77 -36.57 9.24 28.59
CA ALA A 77 -35.18 8.90 28.36
C ALA A 77 -35.08 7.57 27.62
N VAL A 78 -34.64 7.59 26.36
CA VAL A 78 -34.40 6.39 25.56
C VAL A 78 -33.12 5.71 26.06
N ALA A 79 -33.25 4.52 26.63
CA ALA A 79 -32.14 3.81 27.27
C ALA A 79 -31.34 2.96 26.29
N SER A 80 -32.01 2.31 25.32
CA SER A 80 -31.32 1.55 24.27
C SER A 80 -32.14 1.51 22.98
N VAL A 81 -31.45 1.44 21.85
CA VAL A 81 -32.03 1.24 20.52
C VAL A 81 -31.24 0.15 19.81
N SER A 82 -31.92 -0.82 19.20
CA SER A 82 -31.32 -1.83 18.32
C SER A 82 -32.12 -1.93 17.03
N ILE A 83 -31.43 -1.80 15.89
CA ILE A 83 -32.01 -1.85 14.55
C ILE A 83 -31.25 -2.90 13.76
N CYS A 84 -31.86 -4.04 13.47
CA CYS A 84 -31.21 -5.17 12.81
C CYS A 84 -31.86 -5.48 11.46
N VAL A 85 -31.06 -5.63 10.40
CA VAL A 85 -31.56 -6.04 9.09
C VAL A 85 -31.71 -7.55 9.09
N THR A 86 -32.94 -8.05 9.18
CA THR A 86 -33.25 -9.49 9.15
C THR A 86 -33.70 -9.98 7.77
N GLY A 87 -34.07 -9.05 6.88
CA GLY A 87 -34.38 -9.31 5.48
C GLY A 87 -33.16 -9.46 4.57
N ALA A 88 -33.41 -9.87 3.32
CA ALA A 88 -32.36 -10.18 2.34
C ALA A 88 -31.70 -8.95 1.68
N THR A 89 -32.25 -7.74 1.88
CA THR A 89 -31.79 -6.52 1.21
C THR A 89 -31.01 -5.65 2.17
N ALA A 90 -29.80 -5.24 1.77
CA ALA A 90 -28.99 -4.25 2.48
C ALA A 90 -29.72 -2.90 2.58
N ASN A 91 -29.49 -2.17 3.67
CA ASN A 91 -30.20 -0.95 3.98
C ASN A 91 -29.28 0.09 4.63
N VAL A 92 -29.45 1.34 4.22
CA VAL A 92 -28.97 2.49 4.97
C VAL A 92 -30.05 2.91 5.94
N VAL A 93 -29.79 2.72 7.23
CA VAL A 93 -30.66 3.14 8.33
C VAL A 93 -30.20 4.50 8.84
N THR A 94 -31.13 5.43 8.98
CA THR A 94 -30.88 6.77 9.52
C THR A 94 -31.83 7.00 10.68
N VAL A 95 -31.27 7.16 11.89
CA VAL A 95 -32.04 7.47 13.10
C VAL A 95 -32.14 8.97 13.25
N LYS A 96 -33.36 9.45 13.48
CA LYS A 96 -33.68 10.87 13.54
C LYS A 96 -34.46 11.19 14.81
N HIS A 97 -34.20 12.36 15.36
CA HIS A 97 -35.10 13.05 16.27
C HIS A 97 -35.95 14.01 15.45
N ASP A 98 -37.26 13.89 15.54
CA ASP A 98 -38.18 14.88 14.99
C ASP A 98 -38.78 15.71 16.13
N LYS A 99 -38.72 17.03 16.00
CA LYS A 99 -39.42 17.99 16.87
C LYS A 99 -40.34 18.85 16.01
N ALA A 100 -41.64 18.68 16.16
CA ALA A 100 -42.65 19.44 15.44
C ALA A 100 -42.47 19.46 13.90
N GLY A 101 -42.06 18.33 13.31
CA GLY A 101 -41.81 18.17 11.88
C GLY A 101 -40.41 18.60 11.42
N THR A 102 -39.53 19.00 12.35
CA THR A 102 -38.11 19.29 12.06
C THR A 102 -37.21 18.12 12.43
N GLU A 103 -36.81 17.34 11.42
CA GLU A 103 -35.93 16.19 11.58
C GLU A 103 -34.45 16.58 11.83
N ARG A 104 -33.79 15.89 12.75
CA ARG A 104 -32.34 15.96 13.02
C ARG A 104 -31.74 14.55 13.10
N VAL A 105 -30.66 14.31 12.36
CA VAL A 105 -30.00 12.99 12.34
C VAL A 105 -29.20 12.78 13.63
N LEU A 106 -29.47 11.67 14.32
CA LEU A 106 -28.72 11.22 15.51
C LEU A 106 -27.63 10.20 15.16
N GLY A 107 -27.88 9.37 14.15
CA GLY A 107 -26.97 8.32 13.72
C GLY A 107 -27.35 7.75 12.35
N ARG A 108 -26.36 7.23 11.64
CA ARG A 108 -26.55 6.61 10.32
C ARG A 108 -25.60 5.43 10.15
N ALA A 109 -26.09 4.32 9.61
CA ALA A 109 -25.28 3.17 9.28
C ALA A 109 -25.74 2.51 7.97
N SER A 110 -24.77 1.96 7.23
CA SER A 110 -25.05 1.03 6.13
C SER A 110 -24.92 -0.39 6.67
N LEU A 111 -26.02 -1.13 6.61
CA LEU A 111 -26.15 -2.47 7.15
C LEU A 111 -26.47 -3.47 6.04
N THR A 112 -25.77 -4.60 6.03
CA THR A 112 -26.10 -5.79 5.23
C THR A 112 -26.96 -6.76 6.04
N THR A 113 -27.46 -7.82 5.41
CA THR A 113 -28.29 -8.83 6.08
C THR A 113 -27.57 -9.43 7.29
N GLY A 114 -28.26 -9.45 8.43
CA GLY A 114 -27.76 -9.95 9.71
C GLY A 114 -26.99 -8.91 10.53
N GLU A 115 -26.72 -7.71 10.01
CA GLU A 115 -26.04 -6.65 10.76
C GLU A 115 -27.03 -5.80 11.56
N CYS A 116 -26.53 -5.20 12.66
CA CYS A 116 -27.32 -4.37 13.56
C CYS A 116 -26.66 -3.00 13.76
N TYR A 117 -27.48 -1.96 14.00
CA TYR A 117 -27.05 -0.66 14.48
C TYR A 117 -27.68 -0.41 15.85
N GLN A 118 -26.84 -0.16 16.84
CA GLN A 118 -27.24 -0.12 18.24
C GLN A 118 -26.73 1.14 18.93
N ALA A 119 -27.49 1.62 19.90
CA ALA A 119 -27.06 2.60 20.88
C ALA A 119 -27.53 2.18 22.26
N ASP A 120 -26.65 2.31 23.24
CA ASP A 120 -26.93 1.98 24.64
C ASP A 120 -26.98 3.26 25.49
N ASN A 121 -27.10 3.09 26.80
CA ASN A 121 -27.17 4.18 27.77
C ASN A 121 -25.92 5.11 27.77
N ASP A 122 -24.85 4.75 27.07
CA ASP A 122 -23.66 5.60 26.92
C ASP A 122 -23.80 6.68 25.82
N GLY A 123 -24.93 6.70 25.11
CA GLY A 123 -25.22 7.65 24.05
C GLY A 123 -24.46 7.39 22.75
N ARG A 124 -23.72 6.27 22.64
CA ARG A 124 -22.88 6.00 21.47
C ARG A 124 -23.55 5.04 20.50
N TRP A 125 -23.66 5.47 19.26
CA TRP A 125 -24.09 4.62 18.16
C TRP A 125 -22.96 3.72 17.64
N ARG A 126 -23.25 2.44 17.44
CA ARG A 126 -22.30 1.40 17.02
C ARG A 126 -22.97 0.48 16.01
N ALA A 127 -22.30 0.21 14.89
CA ALA A 127 -22.74 -0.84 13.96
C ALA A 127 -22.05 -2.16 14.33
N LEU A 128 -22.79 -3.25 14.33
CA LEU A 128 -22.33 -4.61 14.58
C LEU A 128 -22.41 -5.43 13.30
N ASN A 129 -21.42 -6.27 13.05
CA ASN A 129 -21.50 -7.27 11.99
C ASN A 129 -22.45 -8.41 12.38
N SER A 130 -22.69 -9.35 11.47
CA SER A 130 -23.56 -10.51 11.71
C SER A 130 -23.09 -11.47 12.81
N SER A 131 -21.83 -11.35 13.25
CA SER A 131 -21.27 -12.09 14.39
C SER A 131 -21.35 -11.31 15.71
N GLY A 132 -21.97 -10.12 15.72
CA GLY A 132 -22.11 -9.28 16.90
C GLY A 132 -20.87 -8.45 17.27
N VAL A 133 -19.88 -8.37 16.39
CA VAL A 133 -18.64 -7.59 16.62
C VAL A 133 -18.81 -6.17 16.10
N MET A 134 -18.35 -5.17 16.87
CA MET A 134 -18.39 -3.77 16.44
C MET A 134 -17.59 -3.54 15.16
N LYS A 135 -18.25 -2.93 14.17
CA LYS A 135 -17.65 -2.38 12.97
C LYS A 135 -16.90 -1.11 13.38
N THR A 136 -15.59 -1.20 13.48
CA THR A 136 -14.71 -0.03 13.56
C THR A 136 -14.57 0.58 12.17
N ALA A 137 -14.25 1.87 12.08
CA ALA A 137 -13.81 2.48 10.83
C ALA A 137 -12.44 1.87 10.43
N GLY A 138 -12.50 0.71 9.81
CA GLY A 138 -11.40 0.10 9.07
C GLY A 138 -11.62 0.36 7.60
N THR A 139 -10.53 0.68 6.91
CA THR A 139 -10.33 0.67 5.45
C THR A 139 -11.25 -0.37 4.78
N PRO A 140 -11.86 -0.06 3.61
CA PRO A 140 -12.94 -0.83 2.99
C PRO A 140 -12.75 -2.36 3.04
N GLY A 141 -13.87 -3.05 3.26
CA GLY A 141 -13.95 -4.47 3.59
C GLY A 141 -13.13 -5.38 2.67
N ILE A 142 -12.50 -6.38 3.29
CA ILE A 142 -11.81 -7.54 2.69
C ILE A 142 -11.41 -7.32 1.24
N ILE A 143 -10.37 -6.53 1.12
CA ILE A 143 -9.51 -6.41 -0.04
C ILE A 143 -8.79 -7.73 -0.26
N GLY A 144 -8.72 -8.24 -1.50
CA GLY A 144 -7.85 -9.35 -1.87
C GLY A 144 -6.38 -9.03 -1.53
N GLY A 145 -5.95 -9.39 -0.32
CA GLY A 145 -4.58 -9.20 0.14
C GLY A 145 -3.67 -10.28 -0.44
N ARG A 146 -2.45 -9.90 -0.82
CA ARG A 146 -1.43 -10.85 -1.29
C ARG A 146 -0.13 -10.63 -0.54
N SER A 147 0.61 -11.71 -0.35
CA SER A 147 1.95 -11.68 0.24
C SER A 147 2.95 -12.21 -0.76
N TYR A 148 3.98 -11.42 -1.05
CA TYR A 148 5.15 -11.86 -1.79
C TYR A 148 6.28 -12.09 -0.80
N VAL A 149 6.99 -13.21 -0.93
CA VAL A 149 7.99 -13.64 0.06
C VAL A 149 9.33 -13.86 -0.63
N TRP A 150 10.41 -13.44 0.04
CA TRP A 150 11.77 -13.64 -0.40
C TRP A 150 12.62 -14.31 0.67
N SER A 151 13.50 -15.20 0.22
CA SER A 151 14.65 -15.68 0.97
C SER A 151 15.77 -15.86 -0.05
N LEU A 152 16.71 -14.93 -0.08
CA LEU A 152 17.75 -14.85 -1.11
C LEU A 152 19.11 -14.98 -0.45
N THR A 153 19.91 -15.91 -0.96
CA THR A 153 21.35 -15.93 -0.70
C THR A 153 22.00 -14.65 -1.24
N ALA A 154 23.27 -14.43 -0.92
CA ALA A 154 24.02 -13.30 -1.45
C ALA A 154 25.51 -13.61 -1.43
N THR A 155 26.26 -12.91 -2.27
CA THR A 155 27.72 -12.84 -2.17
C THR A 155 28.14 -11.53 -1.49
N ALA A 156 29.40 -11.47 -1.05
CA ALA A 156 29.98 -10.23 -0.53
C ALA A 156 29.85 -9.08 -1.53
N THR A 157 29.60 -7.87 -1.03
CA THR A 157 29.77 -6.64 -1.81
C THR A 157 31.26 -6.41 -2.08
N ASP A 158 31.58 -5.80 -3.24
CA ASP A 158 32.96 -5.54 -3.66
C ASP A 158 33.75 -4.70 -2.63
N ALA A 159 33.13 -3.64 -2.12
CA ALA A 159 33.63 -2.84 -1.01
C ALA A 159 32.47 -2.22 -0.22
N ALA A 160 32.78 -1.69 0.97
CA ALA A 160 31.83 -0.87 1.73
C ALA A 160 31.37 0.33 0.90
N GLY A 161 30.07 0.60 0.91
CA GLY A 161 29.42 1.67 0.15
C GLY A 161 28.93 1.27 -1.24
N TYR A 162 29.33 0.11 -1.79
CA TYR A 162 28.73 -0.37 -3.05
C TYR A 162 27.38 -1.03 -2.84
N SER A 163 26.56 -0.96 -3.89
CA SER A 163 25.22 -1.54 -3.92
C SER A 163 25.23 -2.94 -4.52
N TYR A 164 24.22 -3.74 -4.20
CA TYR A 164 24.12 -5.15 -4.58
C TYR A 164 22.71 -5.51 -5.04
N GLY A 165 22.59 -6.17 -6.19
CA GLY A 165 21.34 -6.72 -6.70
C GLY A 165 21.26 -8.24 -6.53
N PHE A 166 20.18 -8.71 -5.91
CA PHE A 166 20.02 -10.11 -5.52
C PHE A 166 19.55 -11.04 -6.66
N PHE A 167 19.39 -10.51 -7.87
CA PHE A 167 18.62 -11.16 -8.95
C PHE A 167 19.23 -12.51 -9.38
N LYS A 168 20.56 -12.62 -9.30
CA LYS A 168 21.29 -13.86 -9.59
C LYS A 168 21.24 -14.92 -8.51
N ASP A 169 20.84 -14.55 -7.31
CA ASP A 169 21.10 -15.37 -6.14
C ASP A 169 20.09 -16.49 -6.03
N ALA A 170 20.55 -17.64 -5.56
CA ALA A 170 19.66 -18.76 -5.28
C ALA A 170 18.76 -18.43 -4.10
N GLY A 171 17.55 -18.97 -4.13
CA GLY A 171 16.58 -18.72 -3.08
C GLY A 171 15.15 -18.89 -3.56
N ARG A 172 14.27 -18.13 -2.92
CA ARG A 172 12.87 -17.96 -3.32
C ARG A 172 12.63 -16.46 -3.53
N PRO A 173 12.25 -16.00 -4.72
CA PRO A 173 12.25 -16.71 -6.00
C PRO A 173 13.63 -17.28 -6.36
N GLY A 174 13.66 -18.20 -7.33
CA GLY A 174 14.93 -18.71 -7.86
C GLY A 174 15.68 -17.64 -8.66
N ALA A 175 16.95 -17.93 -8.94
CA ALA A 175 17.83 -17.04 -9.69
C ALA A 175 17.26 -16.69 -11.08
N TYR A 176 17.55 -15.47 -11.52
CA TYR A 176 17.22 -14.95 -12.84
C TYR A 176 17.73 -15.80 -14.02
N SER A 177 17.06 -15.63 -15.16
CA SER A 177 17.49 -16.18 -16.45
C SER A 177 17.31 -15.12 -17.55
N LEU A 178 18.26 -14.18 -17.65
CA LEU A 178 18.12 -12.99 -18.51
C LEU A 178 17.94 -13.29 -20.00
N GLY A 179 18.32 -14.47 -20.49
CA GLY A 179 18.30 -14.79 -21.92
C GLY A 179 19.15 -13.83 -22.76
N THR A 180 18.76 -13.62 -24.01
CA THR A 180 19.50 -12.78 -24.97
C THR A 180 18.60 -11.76 -25.68
N PRO A 181 17.89 -10.85 -24.98
CA PRO A 181 17.10 -9.79 -25.60
C PRO A 181 17.92 -8.76 -26.41
N GLY A 182 19.26 -8.85 -26.40
CA GLY A 182 20.13 -7.95 -27.15
C GLY A 182 20.14 -6.53 -26.61
N LEU A 183 20.88 -5.65 -27.29
CA LEU A 183 21.21 -4.31 -26.80
C LEU A 183 19.98 -3.43 -26.57
N ASN A 184 18.95 -3.59 -27.42
CA ASN A 184 17.64 -2.92 -27.31
C ASN A 184 16.80 -3.44 -26.14
N GLY A 185 17.15 -4.61 -25.60
CA GLY A 185 16.53 -5.17 -24.42
C GLY A 185 15.06 -5.55 -24.60
N VAL A 186 14.40 -5.76 -23.47
CA VAL A 186 13.02 -6.19 -23.39
C VAL A 186 12.33 -5.53 -22.21
N VAL A 187 11.06 -5.16 -22.40
CA VAL A 187 10.21 -4.69 -21.30
C VAL A 187 9.74 -5.85 -20.45
N THR A 188 9.40 -5.57 -19.21
CA THR A 188 9.13 -6.61 -18.21
C THR A 188 7.63 -6.70 -17.89
N ASP A 189 7.15 -7.93 -17.70
CA ASP A 189 5.80 -8.24 -17.24
C ASP A 189 5.83 -9.51 -16.39
N CYS A 190 5.86 -9.34 -15.08
CA CYS A 190 5.91 -10.45 -14.14
C CYS A 190 4.54 -11.05 -13.82
N SER A 191 3.46 -10.61 -14.50
CA SER A 191 2.17 -11.30 -14.42
C SER A 191 2.21 -12.72 -15.01
N VAL A 192 3.22 -12.98 -15.84
CA VAL A 192 3.55 -14.28 -16.41
C VAL A 192 4.93 -14.76 -15.94
N VAL A 193 5.15 -16.08 -16.03
CA VAL A 193 6.47 -16.66 -15.75
C VAL A 193 7.43 -16.34 -16.90
N GLY A 194 6.98 -16.51 -18.13
CA GLY A 194 7.80 -16.29 -19.32
C GLY A 194 8.90 -17.33 -19.50
N THR A 195 9.75 -17.08 -20.49
CA THR A 195 11.00 -17.82 -20.73
C THR A 195 12.20 -16.90 -20.51
N ALA A 196 13.41 -17.43 -20.59
CA ALA A 196 14.60 -16.58 -20.57
C ALA A 196 14.54 -15.53 -21.69
N GLY A 197 14.81 -14.26 -21.36
CA GLY A 197 14.77 -13.15 -22.31
C GLY A 197 13.38 -12.61 -22.67
N SER A 198 12.30 -13.18 -22.12
CA SER A 198 10.93 -12.75 -22.48
C SER A 198 10.40 -11.59 -21.63
N GLY A 199 11.14 -11.16 -20.60
CA GLY A 199 10.69 -10.12 -19.67
C GLY A 199 9.76 -10.59 -18.55
N GLY A 200 9.45 -11.89 -18.49
CA GLY A 200 8.63 -12.49 -17.44
C GLY A 200 9.36 -12.62 -16.10
N SER A 201 8.66 -13.10 -15.07
CA SER A 201 9.24 -13.29 -13.73
C SER A 201 10.47 -14.23 -13.71
N LEU A 202 10.54 -15.23 -14.59
CA LEU A 202 11.74 -16.07 -14.75
C LEU A 202 12.95 -15.26 -15.24
N SER A 203 12.74 -14.28 -16.12
CA SER A 203 13.84 -13.51 -16.70
C SER A 203 14.64 -12.73 -15.64
N LEU A 204 13.96 -12.26 -14.59
CA LEU A 204 14.51 -11.39 -13.57
C LEU A 204 14.74 -12.08 -12.22
N GLY A 205 14.31 -13.33 -12.05
CA GLY A 205 14.30 -13.99 -10.74
C GLY A 205 13.30 -13.32 -9.78
N ALA A 206 12.18 -12.83 -10.32
CA ALA A 206 11.12 -12.19 -9.56
C ALA A 206 10.05 -13.21 -9.11
N GLN A 207 9.24 -12.84 -8.12
CA GLN A 207 8.00 -13.59 -7.86
C GLN A 207 7.06 -13.41 -9.04
N LYS A 208 6.23 -14.42 -9.35
CA LYS A 208 5.11 -14.23 -10.27
C LYS A 208 4.14 -13.24 -9.63
N PHE A 209 3.98 -12.09 -10.25
CA PHE A 209 3.06 -11.06 -9.81
C PHE A 209 1.64 -11.48 -10.17
N VAL A 210 0.71 -11.38 -9.22
CA VAL A 210 -0.70 -11.63 -9.51
C VAL A 210 -1.40 -10.29 -9.50
N ASN A 211 -1.91 -9.90 -10.66
CA ASN A 211 -2.60 -8.64 -10.83
C ASN A 211 -3.81 -8.54 -9.88
N ALA A 212 -4.23 -7.29 -9.61
CA ALA A 212 -5.50 -7.02 -8.97
C ALA A 212 -6.65 -7.67 -9.77
N SER A 213 -7.66 -8.18 -9.08
CA SER A 213 -8.88 -8.69 -9.73
C SER A 213 -9.73 -7.53 -10.26
N SER A 214 -9.66 -6.38 -9.60
CA SER A 214 -10.24 -5.08 -9.94
C SER A 214 -9.40 -3.95 -9.32
N GLY A 215 -9.33 -2.77 -9.93
CA GLY A 215 -8.55 -1.66 -9.37
C GLY A 215 -7.03 -1.89 -9.40
N THR A 216 -6.33 -1.45 -8.35
CA THR A 216 -4.86 -1.47 -8.27
C THR A 216 -4.39 -2.11 -6.97
N LEU A 217 -3.23 -2.78 -6.98
CA LEU A 217 -2.60 -3.25 -5.74
C LEU A 217 -1.82 -2.11 -5.08
N TRP A 218 -1.92 -2.00 -3.77
CA TRP A 218 -1.24 -0.99 -2.98
C TRP A 218 -0.34 -1.64 -1.95
N LEU A 219 0.86 -1.08 -1.78
CA LEU A 219 1.78 -1.52 -0.75
C LEU A 219 1.20 -1.23 0.64
N SER A 220 1.06 -2.28 1.46
CA SER A 220 0.58 -2.16 2.84
C SER A 220 1.69 -2.25 3.86
N SER A 221 2.66 -3.15 3.66
CA SER A 221 3.86 -3.23 4.50
C SER A 221 4.96 -4.02 3.83
N VAL A 222 6.18 -3.82 4.32
CA VAL A 222 7.37 -4.58 3.96
C VAL A 222 8.07 -4.99 5.24
N THR A 223 8.21 -6.29 5.48
CA THR A 223 9.05 -6.82 6.56
C THR A 223 10.29 -7.44 5.96
N LEU A 224 11.47 -7.08 6.45
CA LEU A 224 12.76 -7.55 5.95
C LEU A 224 13.67 -7.97 7.10
N THR A 225 14.27 -9.15 6.98
CA THR A 225 15.34 -9.66 7.82
C THR A 225 16.54 -9.94 6.92
N SER A 226 17.69 -9.34 7.25
CA SER A 226 18.94 -9.55 6.52
C SER A 226 20.11 -9.85 7.44
N ALA A 227 21.06 -10.65 6.97
CA ALA A 227 22.29 -10.97 7.67
C ALA A 227 23.28 -9.79 7.77
N ALA A 228 23.09 -8.73 6.98
CA ALA A 228 23.90 -7.52 7.05
C ALA A 228 23.04 -6.28 7.37
N VAL A 229 23.55 -5.44 8.27
CA VAL A 229 23.04 -4.08 8.53
C VAL A 229 23.20 -3.25 7.27
N GLY A 230 22.19 -2.46 6.91
CA GLY A 230 22.25 -1.61 5.73
C GLY A 230 20.87 -1.18 5.24
N THR A 231 20.87 -0.47 4.10
CA THR A 231 19.65 0.00 3.44
C THR A 231 19.29 -0.96 2.30
N TYR A 232 18.03 -1.38 2.26
CA TYR A 232 17.51 -2.28 1.24
C TYR A 232 16.33 -1.63 0.56
N MET A 233 16.31 -1.67 -0.76
CA MET A 233 15.27 -1.07 -1.57
C MET A 233 14.55 -2.14 -2.37
N LEU A 234 13.23 -2.12 -2.28
CA LEU A 234 12.34 -2.83 -3.16
C LEU A 234 12.18 -1.98 -4.42
N ILE A 235 12.42 -2.58 -5.59
CA ILE A 235 12.29 -1.94 -6.89
C ILE A 235 11.29 -2.70 -7.76
N ASP A 236 10.70 -2.02 -8.73
CA ASP A 236 9.99 -2.61 -9.87
C ASP A 236 10.86 -2.43 -11.11
N ALA A 237 11.33 -3.52 -11.71
CA ALA A 237 12.08 -3.44 -12.98
C ALA A 237 11.10 -3.27 -14.14
N LEU A 238 11.35 -2.31 -15.03
CA LEU A 238 10.49 -2.00 -16.19
C LEU A 238 11.10 -2.47 -17.52
N TRP A 239 12.43 -2.49 -17.60
CA TRP A 239 13.18 -2.91 -18.79
C TRP A 239 14.59 -3.34 -18.41
N TYR A 240 15.15 -4.29 -19.17
CA TYR A 240 16.57 -4.63 -19.10
C TYR A 240 17.08 -5.04 -20.48
N ASN A 241 18.41 -5.02 -20.66
CA ASN A 241 19.05 -5.52 -21.89
C ASN A 241 20.07 -6.62 -21.65
N THR A 242 20.59 -7.18 -22.73
CA THR A 242 21.78 -8.03 -22.68
C THR A 242 22.64 -7.70 -23.88
N GLY A 243 23.97 -7.86 -23.80
CA GLY A 243 24.83 -7.57 -24.96
C GLY A 243 25.36 -6.14 -25.03
N LEU A 244 25.40 -5.43 -23.90
CA LEU A 244 26.42 -4.40 -23.74
C LEU A 244 27.81 -5.03 -23.91
N VAL A 245 28.63 -4.45 -24.77
CA VAL A 245 30.00 -4.88 -25.00
C VAL A 245 30.89 -4.14 -24.01
N VAL A 246 31.43 -4.86 -23.03
CA VAL A 246 32.18 -4.32 -21.88
C VAL A 246 33.49 -3.60 -22.25
N THR A 247 34.00 -3.82 -23.46
CA THR A 247 35.20 -3.17 -23.99
C THR A 247 34.91 -1.97 -24.88
N THR A 248 33.64 -1.71 -25.22
CA THR A 248 33.25 -0.65 -26.15
C THR A 248 33.04 0.67 -25.39
N THR A 249 33.96 1.61 -25.60
CA THR A 249 33.94 2.95 -24.99
C THR A 249 33.33 4.03 -25.88
N THR A 250 32.92 3.67 -27.10
CA THR A 250 32.04 4.51 -27.93
C THR A 250 30.58 4.30 -27.50
N ALA A 251 29.70 5.23 -27.86
CA ALA A 251 28.28 5.10 -27.56
C ALA A 251 27.71 3.80 -28.15
N GLN A 252 27.13 2.97 -27.28
CA GLN A 252 26.40 1.77 -27.65
C GLN A 252 24.93 2.16 -27.80
N ALA A 253 24.46 2.27 -29.04
CA ALA A 253 23.12 2.74 -29.35
C ALA A 253 22.05 1.75 -28.90
N ILE A 254 21.04 2.23 -28.19
CA ILE A 254 19.94 1.46 -27.63
C ILE A 254 18.64 2.06 -28.14
N THR A 255 17.78 1.22 -28.74
CA THR A 255 16.40 1.59 -29.03
C THR A 255 15.48 0.95 -28.00
N THR A 256 15.21 1.67 -26.91
CA THR A 256 14.36 1.18 -25.82
C THR A 256 12.91 1.07 -26.31
N PRO A 257 12.23 -0.09 -26.13
CA PRO A 257 10.79 -0.20 -26.38
C PRO A 257 9.99 0.74 -25.46
N THR A 258 8.73 1.01 -25.80
CA THR A 258 7.84 1.75 -24.90
C THR A 258 7.74 1.05 -23.55
N LEU A 259 8.12 1.76 -22.48
CA LEU A 259 8.05 1.22 -21.12
C LEU A 259 6.61 0.81 -20.76
N PRO A 260 6.43 -0.23 -19.94
CA PRO A 260 5.12 -0.58 -19.44
C PRO A 260 4.56 0.57 -18.58
N ALA A 261 3.23 0.67 -18.50
CA ALA A 261 2.53 1.74 -17.79
C ALA A 261 2.63 1.58 -16.26
N ARG A 262 3.85 1.64 -15.74
CA ARG A 262 4.22 1.37 -14.34
C ARG A 262 5.19 2.40 -13.77
N ASP A 263 5.27 3.59 -14.38
CA ASP A 263 5.98 4.71 -13.78
C ASP A 263 5.26 5.21 -12.49
N ALA A 264 5.73 6.25 -11.82
CA ALA A 264 5.14 6.74 -10.57
C ALA A 264 3.66 7.19 -10.71
N ASN A 265 3.22 7.52 -11.93
CA ASN A 265 1.88 8.00 -12.24
C ASN A 265 1.01 6.94 -12.93
N GLY A 266 1.51 5.71 -13.14
CA GLY A 266 0.81 4.65 -13.85
C GLY A 266 0.78 4.86 -15.37
N SER A 267 1.78 5.55 -15.91
CA SER A 267 1.96 5.84 -17.32
C SER A 267 3.25 5.23 -17.86
N SER A 268 3.47 5.37 -19.17
CA SER A 268 4.70 4.96 -19.87
C SER A 268 5.68 6.13 -20.08
N ASN A 269 5.44 7.26 -19.42
CA ASN A 269 6.27 8.45 -19.57
C ASN A 269 7.57 8.37 -18.76
N GLY A 270 7.67 7.48 -17.77
CA GLY A 270 8.93 7.20 -17.07
C GLY A 270 9.14 8.04 -15.82
N GLU A 271 8.10 8.68 -15.28
CA GLU A 271 8.19 9.39 -14.00
C GLU A 271 8.68 8.47 -12.87
N GLY A 272 9.70 8.91 -12.12
CA GLY A 272 10.30 8.12 -11.04
C GLY A 272 11.05 6.87 -11.51
N VAL A 273 11.31 6.74 -12.82
CA VAL A 273 12.13 5.65 -13.37
C VAL A 273 13.60 6.07 -13.40
N GLU A 274 14.44 5.25 -12.79
CA GLU A 274 15.88 5.40 -12.68
C GLU A 274 16.62 4.39 -13.59
N LEU A 275 17.92 4.61 -13.76
CA LEU A 275 18.81 3.76 -14.54
C LEU A 275 19.94 3.22 -13.67
N ALA A 276 20.27 1.94 -13.83
CA ALA A 276 21.47 1.33 -13.27
C ALA A 276 22.15 0.39 -14.25
N LEU A 277 23.46 0.19 -14.05
CA LEU A 277 24.18 -0.98 -14.53
C LEU A 277 24.21 -2.06 -13.45
N TYR A 278 24.04 -3.31 -13.87
CA TYR A 278 24.19 -4.48 -13.04
C TYR A 278 25.23 -5.43 -13.64
N THR A 279 26.17 -5.88 -12.81
CA THR A 279 27.23 -6.80 -13.22
C THR A 279 26.71 -8.23 -13.24
N THR A 280 26.57 -8.81 -14.43
CA THR A 280 26.06 -10.16 -14.67
C THR A 280 27.17 -11.20 -14.77
N THR A 281 28.41 -10.78 -14.97
CA THR A 281 29.62 -11.59 -14.85
C THR A 281 30.75 -10.65 -14.44
N ALA A 282 31.58 -11.08 -13.49
CA ALA A 282 32.58 -10.20 -12.87
C ALA A 282 33.43 -9.46 -13.93
N ASN A 283 33.58 -8.16 -13.73
CA ASN A 283 34.38 -7.29 -14.60
C ASN A 283 35.81 -7.19 -14.10
N THR A 284 36.72 -6.78 -14.98
CA THR A 284 38.17 -6.68 -14.69
C THR A 284 38.66 -5.28 -15.01
N ASN A 285 38.08 -4.28 -14.35
CA ASN A 285 38.41 -2.88 -14.59
C ASN A 285 39.86 -2.61 -14.13
N ALA A 286 40.59 -1.79 -14.87
CA ALA A 286 41.96 -1.42 -14.48
C ALA A 286 41.99 -0.51 -13.23
N ALA A 287 40.91 0.23 -13.01
CA ALA A 287 40.71 1.13 -11.88
C ALA A 287 39.20 1.36 -11.68
N VAL A 288 38.85 2.11 -10.65
CA VAL A 288 37.49 2.64 -10.46
C VAL A 288 37.09 3.50 -11.67
N ILE A 289 35.86 3.32 -12.16
CA ILE A 289 35.33 4.04 -13.34
C ILE A 289 34.17 4.93 -12.91
N ALA A 290 34.41 6.24 -12.85
CA ALA A 290 33.42 7.25 -12.47
C ALA A 290 32.80 8.00 -13.67
N THR A 291 33.22 7.70 -14.89
CA THR A 291 32.91 8.49 -16.10
C THR A 291 31.98 7.78 -17.09
N THR A 292 31.42 6.63 -16.73
CA THR A 292 30.38 6.00 -17.55
C THR A 292 29.14 6.89 -17.59
N SER A 293 28.59 7.09 -18.79
CA SER A 293 27.45 7.96 -19.04
C SER A 293 26.42 7.30 -19.94
N ALA A 294 25.21 7.85 -19.93
CA ALA A 294 24.09 7.42 -20.74
C ALA A 294 23.34 8.62 -21.31
N ILE A 295 22.81 8.49 -22.53
CA ILE A 295 21.92 9.48 -23.14
C ILE A 295 20.49 8.95 -23.05
N TYR A 296 19.55 9.79 -22.62
CA TYR A 296 18.16 9.40 -22.43
C TYR A 296 17.17 10.53 -22.81
N THR A 297 15.91 10.15 -22.93
CA THR A 297 14.75 11.04 -22.99
C THR A 297 14.08 11.07 -21.62
N ASP A 298 13.83 12.25 -21.06
CA ASP A 298 13.21 12.39 -19.74
C ASP A 298 11.69 12.15 -19.75
N SER A 299 11.07 12.22 -18.57
CA SER A 299 9.63 12.02 -18.39
C SER A 299 8.76 13.07 -19.09
N ASP A 300 9.26 14.28 -19.34
CA ASP A 300 8.57 15.32 -20.08
C ASP A 300 8.75 15.22 -21.60
N GLY A 301 9.64 14.34 -22.06
CA GLY A 301 9.93 14.10 -23.46
C GLY A 301 11.09 14.93 -24.03
N ASN A 302 11.87 15.60 -23.18
CA ASN A 302 13.06 16.33 -23.62
C ASN A 302 14.20 15.36 -23.92
N SER A 303 14.99 15.68 -24.95
CA SER A 303 16.11 14.87 -25.40
C SER A 303 17.07 15.71 -26.26
N PRO A 304 18.41 15.49 -26.19
CA PRO A 304 19.09 14.51 -25.34
C PRO A 304 19.39 15.04 -23.93
N ASN A 305 19.13 14.21 -22.92
CA ASN A 305 19.63 14.41 -21.55
C ASN A 305 20.74 13.40 -21.22
N THR A 306 21.60 13.72 -20.24
CA THR A 306 22.76 12.88 -19.87
C THR A 306 22.66 12.41 -18.44
N ALA A 307 22.76 11.10 -18.22
CA ALA A 307 22.93 10.50 -16.91
C ALA A 307 24.37 10.05 -16.74
N SER A 308 24.94 10.18 -15.55
CA SER A 308 26.34 9.83 -15.31
C SER A 308 26.55 9.14 -13.98
N PHE A 309 27.60 8.32 -13.94
CA PHE A 309 28.27 8.03 -12.68
C PHE A 309 28.89 9.31 -12.11
N PHE A 310 29.16 9.30 -10.80
CA PHE A 310 29.97 10.34 -10.17
C PHE A 310 31.02 9.72 -9.27
N GLY A 311 32.08 10.47 -9.01
CA GLY A 311 33.26 10.03 -8.26
C GLY A 311 33.01 9.85 -6.77
N ALA A 312 32.08 8.97 -6.40
CA ALA A 312 31.87 8.52 -5.04
C ALA A 312 31.55 7.02 -5.01
N VAL A 313 32.02 6.36 -3.96
CA VAL A 313 31.73 4.95 -3.71
C VAL A 313 30.23 4.73 -3.64
N GLY A 314 29.74 3.71 -4.34
CA GLY A 314 28.31 3.43 -4.50
C GLY A 314 27.67 3.98 -5.78
N PHE A 315 28.31 4.93 -6.46
CA PHE A 315 27.78 5.59 -7.67
C PHE A 315 28.76 5.60 -8.86
N GLN A 316 29.70 4.67 -8.82
CA GLN A 316 30.74 4.44 -9.81
C GLN A 316 30.95 2.94 -9.95
N ALA A 317 31.66 2.48 -10.99
CA ALA A 317 32.07 1.10 -11.04
C ALA A 317 33.33 0.88 -10.20
N PRO A 318 33.37 -0.14 -9.33
CA PRO A 318 34.61 -0.52 -8.64
C PRO A 318 35.69 -1.00 -9.62
N ALA A 319 36.91 -1.20 -9.10
CA ALA A 319 38.00 -1.80 -9.88
C ALA A 319 37.74 -3.29 -10.19
N THR A 320 37.06 -4.01 -9.29
CA THR A 320 36.79 -5.45 -9.43
C THR A 320 35.31 -5.80 -9.30
N PRO A 321 34.38 -5.18 -10.08
CA PRO A 321 32.95 -5.44 -9.91
C PRO A 321 32.66 -6.93 -9.95
N VAL A 322 32.24 -7.46 -8.81
CA VAL A 322 31.82 -8.85 -8.69
C VAL A 322 30.43 -8.99 -9.29
N ILE A 323 30.08 -10.21 -9.68
CA ILE A 323 28.72 -10.49 -10.11
C ILE A 323 27.74 -10.12 -8.99
N GLY A 324 26.69 -9.37 -9.32
CA GLY A 324 25.76 -8.81 -8.33
C GLY A 324 25.96 -7.32 -8.03
N THR A 325 27.09 -6.71 -8.43
CA THR A 325 27.31 -5.28 -8.20
C THR A 325 26.27 -4.43 -8.94
N TRP A 326 25.55 -3.59 -8.19
CA TRP A 326 24.54 -2.65 -8.68
C TRP A 326 25.12 -1.24 -8.69
N MET A 327 24.99 -0.53 -9.81
CA MET A 327 25.63 0.77 -10.06
C MET A 327 24.61 1.75 -10.63
N PRO A 328 23.92 2.53 -9.78
CA PRO A 328 22.94 3.51 -10.22
C PRO A 328 23.61 4.72 -10.90
N PHE A 329 22.94 5.29 -11.90
CA PHE A 329 23.31 6.56 -12.50
C PHE A 329 22.60 7.71 -11.79
N ASN A 330 23.13 8.91 -11.96
CA ASN A 330 22.45 10.15 -11.62
C ASN A 330 21.98 10.79 -12.90
N TRP A 331 20.69 11.06 -13.00
CA TRP A 331 20.12 11.87 -14.07
C TRP A 331 20.50 13.35 -13.96
N ALA A 332 20.23 14.10 -15.01
CA ALA A 332 20.44 15.54 -15.05
C ALA A 332 19.59 16.25 -13.99
N ALA A 333 20.09 17.38 -13.49
CA ALA A 333 19.39 18.17 -12.48
C ALA A 333 18.09 18.75 -13.06
N GLY A 334 16.98 18.52 -12.35
CA GLY A 334 15.65 18.96 -12.77
C GLY A 334 14.80 17.84 -13.36
N ASP A 335 15.41 16.73 -13.77
CA ASP A 335 14.69 15.59 -14.31
C ASP A 335 14.07 14.76 -13.18
N THR A 336 12.90 14.19 -13.45
CA THR A 336 12.13 13.38 -12.49
C THR A 336 11.88 11.96 -12.98
N GLY A 337 12.34 11.61 -14.19
CA GLY A 337 12.04 10.35 -14.83
C GLY A 337 12.91 10.05 -16.04
N ILE A 338 13.13 8.76 -16.32
CA ILE A 338 13.69 8.29 -17.60
C ILE A 338 12.59 7.57 -18.39
N ARG A 339 12.17 8.18 -19.50
CA ARG A 339 11.19 7.61 -20.44
C ARG A 339 11.81 6.54 -21.33
N ALA A 340 13.00 6.81 -21.86
CA ALA A 340 13.67 5.93 -22.81
C ALA A 340 15.18 6.15 -22.76
N LEU A 341 15.94 5.04 -22.78
CA LEU A 341 17.38 5.05 -22.91
C LEU A 341 17.77 5.04 -24.40
N ALA A 342 18.68 5.93 -24.80
CA ALA A 342 19.13 6.06 -26.19
C ALA A 342 20.54 5.50 -26.41
N SER A 343 21.43 5.61 -25.41
CA SER A 343 22.76 4.97 -25.47
C SER A 343 23.44 4.88 -24.11
N ILE A 344 24.45 4.00 -24.03
CA ILE A 344 25.41 3.97 -22.92
C ILE A 344 26.82 4.10 -23.50
N THR A 345 27.65 4.92 -22.87
CA THR A 345 29.08 5.09 -23.18
C THR A 345 29.88 4.69 -21.94
N LEU A 346 30.70 3.65 -22.06
CA LEU A 346 31.58 3.21 -20.97
C LEU A 346 32.76 4.18 -20.85
N GLY A 347 33.03 4.67 -19.63
CA GLY A 347 34.09 5.66 -19.40
C GLY A 347 35.50 5.14 -19.70
N THR A 348 35.71 3.83 -19.51
CA THR A 348 36.86 3.06 -20.00
C THR A 348 36.38 1.62 -20.28
N SER A 349 37.26 0.76 -20.78
CA SER A 349 36.96 -0.66 -20.87
C SER A 349 36.74 -1.26 -19.48
N TYR A 350 35.65 -2.02 -19.32
CA TYR A 350 35.38 -2.83 -18.12
C TYR A 350 36.14 -4.17 -18.18
N GLY A 351 37.02 -4.34 -19.17
CA GLY A 351 37.82 -5.53 -19.38
C GLY A 351 36.98 -6.71 -19.83
N ALA A 352 36.92 -7.76 -19.02
CA ALA A 352 36.09 -8.94 -19.26
C ALA A 352 34.73 -8.84 -18.53
N GLY A 353 33.92 -9.89 -18.63
CA GLY A 353 32.66 -10.01 -17.89
C GLY A 353 31.44 -9.54 -18.67
N GLY A 354 30.39 -9.17 -17.94
CA GLY A 354 29.08 -8.88 -18.51
C GLY A 354 28.32 -7.82 -17.71
N LEU A 355 27.59 -6.97 -18.43
CA LEU A 355 26.77 -5.91 -17.90
C LEU A 355 25.36 -5.99 -18.48
N THR A 356 24.36 -5.66 -17.66
CA THR A 356 23.01 -5.30 -18.11
C THR A 356 22.71 -3.90 -17.64
N ALA A 357 22.10 -3.09 -18.52
CA ALA A 357 21.39 -1.90 -18.11
C ALA A 357 19.98 -2.30 -17.65
N MET A 358 19.45 -1.57 -16.68
CA MET A 358 18.09 -1.78 -16.17
C MET A 358 17.44 -0.43 -15.90
N LEU A 359 16.21 -0.26 -16.39
CA LEU A 359 15.32 0.82 -16.00
C LEU A 359 14.37 0.29 -14.93
N TYR A 360 14.31 0.98 -13.80
CA TYR A 360 13.57 0.52 -12.63
C TYR A 360 12.90 1.69 -11.91
N ARG A 361 11.86 1.39 -11.15
CA ARG A 361 11.18 2.34 -10.27
C ARG A 361 11.38 1.93 -8.82
N PRO A 362 11.94 2.79 -7.95
CA PRO A 362 11.96 2.58 -6.51
C PRO A 362 10.53 2.45 -5.93
N ILE A 363 10.32 1.49 -5.03
CA ILE A 363 9.00 1.24 -4.41
C ILE A 363 9.01 1.54 -2.91
N ALA A 364 9.99 0.99 -2.19
CA ALA A 364 10.12 1.17 -0.76
C ALA A 364 11.56 0.96 -0.33
N THR A 365 11.97 1.69 0.71
CA THR A 365 13.31 1.59 1.30
C THR A 365 13.18 1.18 2.76
N VAL A 366 13.92 0.14 3.15
CA VAL A 366 13.90 -0.45 4.49
C VAL A 366 15.30 -0.43 5.08
N GLY A 367 15.46 0.19 6.25
CA GLY A 367 16.71 0.20 7.00
C GLY A 367 16.81 -0.99 7.96
N VAL A 368 17.78 -1.87 7.75
CA VAL A 368 18.12 -2.92 8.72
C VAL A 368 19.20 -2.38 9.63
N SER A 369 18.85 -2.05 10.88
CA SER A 369 19.78 -1.50 11.88
C SER A 369 20.49 -2.57 12.72
N VAL A 370 19.93 -3.77 12.80
CA VAL A 370 20.49 -4.92 13.52
C VAL A 370 20.41 -6.15 12.61
N ALA A 371 21.54 -6.80 12.37
CA ALA A 371 21.60 -8.01 11.56
C ALA A 371 20.71 -9.13 12.14
N ASN A 372 20.09 -9.91 11.27
CA ASN A 372 19.20 -11.04 11.59
C ASN A 372 17.97 -10.67 12.43
N THR A 373 17.64 -9.39 12.54
CA THR A 373 16.42 -8.91 13.21
C THR A 373 15.44 -8.37 12.17
N PRO A 374 14.14 -8.73 12.25
CA PRO A 374 13.15 -8.22 11.31
C PRO A 374 12.93 -6.71 11.53
N THR A 375 13.05 -5.93 10.46
CA THR A 375 12.54 -4.56 10.38
C THR A 375 11.23 -4.57 9.60
N THR A 376 10.21 -3.88 10.09
CA THR A 376 8.97 -3.65 9.33
C THR A 376 8.84 -2.18 8.96
N TYR A 377 8.61 -1.93 7.68
CA TYR A 377 8.25 -0.64 7.12
C TYR A 377 6.77 -0.66 6.75
N VAL A 378 6.03 0.34 7.21
CA VAL A 378 4.64 0.60 6.82
C VAL A 378 4.64 1.99 6.19
N PRO A 379 4.30 2.12 4.89
CA PRO A 379 4.30 3.42 4.25
C PRO A 379 3.14 4.29 4.79
N ASP A 380 3.42 5.55 5.11
CA ASP A 380 2.39 6.52 5.50
C ASP A 380 1.39 6.76 4.36
N VAL A 381 1.90 6.74 3.13
CA VAL A 381 1.11 6.78 1.89
C VAL A 381 1.41 5.51 1.11
N SER A 382 0.42 4.65 0.96
CA SER A 382 0.58 3.41 0.19
C SER A 382 1.03 3.72 -1.24
N VAL A 383 2.04 2.99 -1.71
CA VAL A 383 2.56 3.10 -3.08
C VAL A 383 1.82 2.13 -4.00
N PRO A 384 1.36 2.54 -5.20
CA PRO A 384 0.68 1.65 -6.12
C PRO A 384 1.65 0.68 -6.81
N LEU A 385 1.26 -0.58 -6.87
CA LEU A 385 1.91 -1.65 -7.62
C LEU A 385 1.03 -1.98 -8.82
N TYR A 386 1.52 -1.62 -10.01
CA TYR A 386 0.76 -1.72 -11.24
C TYR A 386 0.78 -3.15 -11.80
N ALA A 387 -0.15 -3.43 -12.71
CA ALA A 387 -0.25 -4.75 -13.33
C ALA A 387 1.07 -5.16 -14.01
N GLY A 388 1.54 -6.37 -13.73
CA GLY A 388 2.80 -6.89 -14.27
C GLY A 388 4.07 -6.39 -13.57
N SER A 389 3.98 -5.70 -12.42
CA SER A 389 5.16 -5.25 -11.65
C SER A 389 6.14 -6.39 -11.36
N CYS A 390 7.42 -6.14 -11.63
CA CYS A 390 8.52 -7.07 -11.42
C CYS A 390 9.32 -6.66 -10.18
N LEU A 391 8.85 -7.13 -9.02
CA LEU A 391 9.42 -6.76 -7.72
C LEU A 391 10.75 -7.46 -7.45
N LEU A 392 11.80 -6.67 -7.24
CA LEU A 392 13.15 -7.13 -6.95
C LEU A 392 13.76 -6.37 -5.77
N TRP A 393 14.79 -6.94 -5.17
CA TRP A 393 15.51 -6.32 -4.06
C TRP A 393 16.90 -5.85 -4.49
N VAL A 394 17.32 -4.71 -3.95
CA VAL A 394 18.71 -4.23 -4.01
C VAL A 394 19.14 -3.73 -2.64
N ALA A 395 20.37 -4.05 -2.22
CA ALA A 395 20.99 -3.39 -1.08
C ALA A 395 21.71 -2.13 -1.60
N ILE A 396 21.45 -0.98 -0.99
CA ILE A 396 22.01 0.30 -1.41
C ILE A 396 23.05 0.75 -0.38
N GLY A 397 24.26 1.06 -0.86
CA GLY A 397 25.29 1.65 -0.02
C GLY A 397 25.68 0.77 1.17
N ASN A 398 25.87 -0.54 0.98
CA ASN A 398 26.04 -1.48 2.08
C ASN A 398 27.26 -1.10 2.95
N PRO A 399 27.15 -0.89 4.28
CA PRO A 399 28.23 -0.34 5.10
C PRO A 399 29.45 -1.26 5.25
N ALA A 400 29.33 -2.52 4.84
CA ALA A 400 30.41 -3.51 4.91
C ALA A 400 30.41 -4.42 3.67
N THR A 401 31.44 -5.26 3.57
CA THR A 401 31.57 -6.32 2.55
C THR A 401 30.86 -7.62 2.94
N THR A 402 30.16 -7.63 4.09
CA THR A 402 29.39 -8.81 4.52
C THR A 402 28.26 -9.08 3.52
N ALA A 403 28.11 -10.34 3.12
CA ALA A 403 27.06 -10.75 2.20
C ALA A 403 25.68 -10.35 2.75
N PRO A 404 24.91 -9.51 2.04
CA PRO A 404 23.65 -8.97 2.55
C PRO A 404 22.47 -9.95 2.40
N VAL A 405 22.67 -11.20 2.82
CA VAL A 405 21.71 -12.30 2.66
C VAL A 405 20.35 -11.91 3.22
N ILE A 406 19.31 -11.95 2.37
CA ILE A 406 17.92 -11.78 2.79
C ILE A 406 17.42 -13.11 3.32
N THR A 407 17.43 -13.28 4.63
CA THR A 407 16.96 -14.53 5.26
C THR A 407 15.44 -14.67 5.14
N ALA A 408 14.72 -13.57 5.29
CA ALA A 408 13.29 -13.48 5.04
C ALA A 408 12.89 -12.05 4.67
N ALA A 409 12.12 -11.88 3.60
CA ALA A 409 11.38 -10.65 3.34
C ALA A 409 9.94 -10.98 2.98
N THR A 410 9.00 -10.17 3.42
CA THR A 410 7.59 -10.29 3.06
C THR A 410 7.06 -8.91 2.67
N VAL A 411 6.52 -8.80 1.47
CA VAL A 411 5.81 -7.62 0.97
C VAL A 411 4.32 -7.94 1.00
N GLN A 412 3.57 -7.18 1.80
CA GLN A 412 2.12 -7.29 1.91
C GLN A 412 1.47 -6.23 1.04
N VAL A 413 0.50 -6.64 0.23
CA VAL A 413 -0.23 -5.75 -0.68
C VAL A 413 -1.71 -5.91 -0.50
N VAL A 414 -2.44 -4.83 -0.76
CA VAL A 414 -3.90 -4.74 -0.63
C VAL A 414 -4.47 -4.15 -1.93
N GLU A 415 -5.37 -4.86 -2.58
CA GLU A 415 -6.20 -4.37 -3.70
C GLU A 415 -7.16 -3.23 -3.30
N ARG A 416 -7.15 -2.08 -3.98
CA ARG A 416 -8.11 -1.00 -3.72
C ARG A 416 -8.71 -0.46 -4.99
#